data_AF-A0A9E5N5F9-F1
#
_entry.id   AF-A0A9E5N5F9-F1
#
_cell.length_a   1.000
_cell.length_b   1.000
_cell.length_c   1.000
_cell.angle_alpha   90.00
_cell.angle_beta   90.00
_cell.angle_gamma   90.00
#
_symmetry.space_group_name_H-M   'P 1'
#
loop_
_entity.id
_entity.type
_entity.pdbx_description
1 polymer ?
#
loop_
_entity_poly.entity_id
_entity_poly.type
_entity_poly.pdbx_seq_one_letter_code
_entity_poly.pdbx_strand_id
1 'polypeptide(L)'
;IRNRFPHRTIPEKAVIKQALIPSSAKIVPNDVGTAPGIIFEEKSKIVILLPGVPREMKKMMDERIVPYLAAKTKNREIVKSKVLRIYGMGESQVEEKISSTVSHYTNPTVAFL
;
A
#
# COMPACT_ATOMS: atom_id res chain seq x y z
N ILE A 1 -16.60 1.23 -16.41
CA ILE A 1 -16.96 -0.05 -15.77
C ILE A 1 -17.68 -0.99 -16.75
N ARG A 2 -18.79 -0.58 -17.39
CA ARG A 2 -19.50 -1.37 -18.41
C ARG A 2 -18.57 -1.93 -19.51
N ASN A 3 -17.69 -1.10 -20.08
CA ASN A 3 -16.73 -1.53 -21.11
C ASN A 3 -15.67 -2.54 -20.60
N ARG A 4 -15.38 -2.55 -19.29
CA ARG A 4 -14.35 -3.40 -18.68
C ARG A 4 -14.90 -4.80 -18.32
N PHE A 5 -16.20 -4.91 -18.11
CA PHE A 5 -16.87 -6.16 -17.70
C PHE A 5 -18.14 -6.40 -18.52
N PRO A 6 -18.03 -6.56 -19.85
CA PRO A 6 -19.18 -6.65 -20.75
C PRO A 6 -20.04 -7.91 -20.55
N HIS A 7 -19.47 -8.99 -20.02
CA HIS A 7 -20.14 -10.29 -19.86
C HIS A 7 -20.57 -10.61 -18.42
N ARG A 8 -20.43 -9.67 -17.48
CA ARG A 8 -20.88 -9.85 -16.10
C ARG A 8 -22.26 -9.24 -15.91
N THR A 9 -23.16 -9.98 -15.25
CA THR A 9 -24.37 -9.39 -14.66
C THR A 9 -23.95 -8.52 -13.49
N ILE A 10 -24.00 -7.21 -13.69
CA ILE A 10 -23.53 -6.22 -12.71
C ILE A 10 -24.76 -5.63 -11.99
N PRO A 11 -24.79 -5.60 -10.65
CA PRO A 11 -25.82 -4.86 -9.94
C PRO A 11 -25.65 -3.36 -10.20
N GLU A 12 -26.52 -2.82 -11.06
CA GLU A 12 -26.40 -1.48 -11.63
C GLU A 12 -26.35 -0.38 -10.56
N LYS A 13 -27.22 -0.47 -9.54
CA LYS A 13 -27.26 0.50 -8.43
C LYS A 13 -25.95 0.55 -7.63
N ALA A 14 -25.32 -0.59 -7.36
CA ALA A 14 -24.09 -0.65 -6.57
C ALA A 14 -22.91 -0.08 -7.35
N VAL A 15 -22.84 -0.35 -8.65
CA VAL A 15 -21.76 0.12 -9.52
C VAL A 15 -21.89 1.59 -9.90
N ILE A 16 -23.10 2.12 -10.08
CA ILE A 16 -23.29 3.56 -10.31
C ILE A 16 -22.83 4.36 -9.09
N LYS A 17 -23.08 3.88 -7.87
CA LYS A 17 -22.59 4.55 -6.65
C LYS A 17 -21.06 4.68 -6.61
N GLN A 18 -20.32 3.72 -7.17
CA GLN A 18 -18.85 3.78 -7.27
C GLN A 18 -18.36 4.86 -8.25
N ALA A 19 -19.23 5.34 -9.14
CA ALA A 19 -18.92 6.44 -10.07
C ALA A 19 -19.29 7.82 -9.51
N LEU A 20 -19.90 7.90 -8.32
CA LEU A 20 -20.16 9.16 -7.62
C LEU A 20 -18.85 9.65 -6.99
N ILE A 21 -18.20 10.58 -7.68
CA ILE A 21 -16.90 11.13 -7.29
C ILE A 21 -17.08 12.63 -7.06
N PRO A 22 -16.66 13.17 -5.91
CA PRO A 22 -16.74 14.61 -5.68
C PRO A 22 -15.85 15.37 -6.67
N SER A 23 -16.28 16.56 -7.08
CA SER A 23 -15.64 17.34 -8.15
C SER A 23 -14.20 17.76 -7.85
N SER A 24 -13.84 17.91 -6.58
CA SER A 24 -12.48 18.26 -6.14
C SER A 24 -11.53 17.06 -6.06
N ALA A 25 -12.01 15.85 -6.30
CA ALA A 25 -11.22 14.63 -6.15
C ALA A 25 -10.46 14.28 -7.43
N LYS A 26 -9.22 13.83 -7.30
CA LYS A 26 -8.47 13.17 -8.38
C LYS A 26 -8.82 11.69 -8.41
N ILE A 27 -9.13 11.18 -9.59
CA ILE A 27 -9.49 9.77 -9.80
C ILE A 27 -8.21 8.93 -9.93
N VAL A 28 -8.16 7.82 -9.20
CA VAL A 28 -7.10 6.80 -9.30
C VAL A 28 -7.71 5.54 -9.93
N PRO A 29 -7.32 5.20 -11.18
CA PRO A 29 -7.85 4.01 -11.83
C PRO A 29 -7.55 2.73 -11.04
N ASN A 30 -8.55 1.87 -10.91
CA ASN A 30 -8.39 0.54 -10.34
C ASN A 30 -8.29 -0.48 -11.49
N ASP A 31 -7.10 -1.04 -11.66
CA ASP A 31 -6.81 -1.98 -12.75
C ASP A 31 -7.15 -3.45 -12.46
N VAL A 32 -7.77 -3.72 -11.31
CA VAL A 32 -8.12 -5.08 -10.88
C VAL A 32 -9.63 -5.20 -10.63
N GLY A 33 -10.23 -4.19 -10.01
CA GLY A 33 -11.65 -4.14 -9.68
C GLY A 33 -12.44 -3.09 -10.44
N THR A 34 -13.62 -2.79 -9.92
CA THR A 34 -14.55 -1.79 -10.49
C THR A 34 -14.49 -0.44 -9.79
N ALA A 35 -14.21 -0.43 -8.48
CA ALA A 35 -14.24 0.78 -7.67
C ALA A 35 -12.94 1.58 -7.86
N PRO A 36 -12.99 2.82 -8.40
CA PRO A 36 -11.80 3.66 -8.47
C PRO A 36 -11.37 4.12 -7.07
N GLY A 37 -10.10 4.44 -6.92
CA GLY A 37 -9.64 5.23 -5.78
C GLY A 37 -9.84 6.71 -6.03
N ILE A 38 -9.83 7.49 -4.98
CA ILE A 38 -9.95 8.95 -5.08
C ILE A 38 -8.98 9.64 -4.11
N ILE A 39 -8.42 10.76 -4.55
CA ILE A 39 -7.49 11.58 -3.77
C ILE A 39 -8.09 12.97 -3.60
N PHE A 40 -8.18 13.43 -2.37
CA PHE A 40 -8.50 14.81 -2.00
C PHE A 40 -7.24 15.51 -1.51
N GLU A 41 -7.01 16.70 -2.02
CA GLU A 41 -5.96 17.59 -1.54
C GLU A 41 -6.59 18.88 -1.06
N GLU A 42 -6.40 19.20 0.21
CA GLU A 42 -6.87 20.45 0.81
C GLU A 42 -5.74 21.02 1.68
N LYS A 43 -5.19 22.17 1.28
CA LYS A 43 -4.04 22.82 1.92
C LYS A 43 -2.83 21.86 2.01
N SER A 44 -2.45 21.46 3.22
CA SER A 44 -1.35 20.54 3.51
C SER A 44 -1.82 19.11 3.82
N LYS A 45 -3.10 18.81 3.62
CA LYS A 45 -3.69 17.50 3.92
C LYS A 45 -4.03 16.76 2.65
N ILE A 46 -3.72 15.47 2.64
CA ILE A 46 -4.05 14.56 1.55
C ILE A 46 -4.89 13.43 2.14
N VAL A 47 -6.08 13.20 1.58
CA VAL A 47 -6.93 12.06 1.95
C VAL A 47 -7.05 11.15 0.73
N ILE A 48 -6.75 9.88 0.90
CA ILE A 48 -6.76 8.88 -0.18
C ILE A 48 -7.73 7.77 0.21
N LEU A 49 -8.74 7.54 -0.62
CA LEU A 49 -9.68 6.43 -0.47
C LEU A 49 -9.31 5.35 -1.47
N LEU A 50 -9.11 4.14 -0.97
CA LEU A 50 -8.77 2.95 -1.75
C LEU A 50 -9.86 1.86 -1.56
N PRO A 51 -9.95 0.89 -2.48
CA PRO A 51 -10.86 -0.24 -2.34
C PRO A 51 -10.57 -1.06 -1.08
N GLY A 52 -11.60 -1.68 -0.50
CA GLY A 52 -11.43 -2.58 0.65
C GLY A 52 -10.82 -3.94 0.30
N VAL A 53 -10.83 -4.34 -0.98
CA VAL A 53 -10.29 -5.63 -1.42
C VAL A 53 -8.75 -5.57 -1.39
N PRO A 54 -8.06 -6.39 -0.56
CA PRO A 54 -6.62 -6.23 -0.33
C PRO A 54 -5.77 -6.30 -1.60
N ARG A 55 -6.13 -7.16 -2.56
CA ARG A 55 -5.41 -7.29 -3.84
C ARG A 55 -5.51 -6.03 -4.70
N GLU A 56 -6.69 -5.42 -4.76
CA GLU A 56 -6.92 -4.18 -5.52
C GLU A 56 -6.19 -3.02 -4.86
N MET A 57 -6.36 -2.89 -3.54
CA MET A 57 -5.73 -1.86 -2.71
C MET A 57 -4.21 -1.88 -2.82
N LYS A 58 -3.58 -3.05 -2.67
CA LYS A 58 -2.11 -3.18 -2.77
C LYS A 58 -1.58 -2.75 -4.13
N LYS A 59 -2.20 -3.20 -5.22
CA LYS A 59 -1.77 -2.81 -6.58
C LYS A 59 -1.88 -1.29 -6.78
N MET A 60 -2.98 -0.69 -6.34
CA MET A 60 -3.16 0.77 -6.43
C MET A 60 -2.16 1.52 -5.55
N MET A 61 -1.86 0.99 -4.36
CA MET A 61 -0.87 1.56 -3.46
C MET A 61 0.50 1.60 -4.16
N ASP A 62 0.97 0.45 -4.63
CA ASP A 62 2.32 0.30 -5.19
C ASP A 62 2.50 1.06 -6.51
N GLU A 63 1.51 0.98 -7.43
CA GLU A 63 1.66 1.52 -8.78
C GLU A 63 1.23 2.98 -8.92
N ARG A 64 0.35 3.48 -8.04
CA ARG A 64 -0.26 4.81 -8.20
C ARG A 64 -0.02 5.72 -6.99
N ILE A 65 -0.30 5.25 -5.78
CA ILE A 65 -0.27 6.09 -4.59
C ILE A 65 1.15 6.38 -4.10
N VAL A 66 2.00 5.36 -4.02
CA VAL A 66 3.40 5.53 -3.60
C VAL A 66 4.15 6.48 -4.53
N PRO A 67 4.10 6.35 -5.87
CA PRO A 67 4.71 7.33 -6.78
C PRO A 67 4.14 8.74 -6.62
N TYR A 68 2.82 8.87 -6.43
CA TYR A 68 2.16 10.15 -6.22
C TYR A 68 2.64 10.85 -4.93
N LEU A 69 2.76 10.11 -3.82
CA LEU A 69 3.29 10.66 -2.57
C LEU A 69 4.78 11.00 -2.70
N ALA A 70 5.58 10.12 -3.32
CA ALA A 70 7.00 10.33 -3.52
C ALA A 70 7.31 11.59 -4.35
N ALA A 71 6.45 11.95 -5.31
CA ALA A 71 6.57 13.19 -6.07
C ALA A 71 6.25 14.45 -5.25
N LYS A 72 5.51 14.33 -4.14
CA LYS A 72 5.11 15.44 -3.27
C LYS A 72 6.05 15.66 -2.09
N THR A 73 6.79 14.64 -1.67
CA THR A 73 7.72 14.73 -0.54
C THR A 73 9.10 15.18 -1.01
N LYS A 74 9.63 16.25 -0.41
CA LYS A 74 10.98 16.76 -0.70
C LYS A 74 12.09 15.96 -0.03
N ASN A 75 11.82 15.36 1.13
CA ASN A 75 12.78 14.54 1.87
C ASN A 75 12.62 13.09 1.45
N ARG A 76 13.67 12.54 0.83
CA ARG A 76 13.73 11.14 0.38
C ARG A 76 14.59 10.33 1.32
N GLU A 77 14.08 10.09 2.53
CA GLU A 77 14.67 9.11 3.42
C GLU A 77 14.19 7.71 3.01
N ILE A 78 15.09 6.73 3.06
CA ILE A 78 14.78 5.36 2.66
C ILE A 78 14.64 4.52 3.93
N VAL A 79 13.45 3.99 4.14
CA VAL A 79 13.21 2.95 5.15
C VAL A 79 13.34 1.59 4.48
N LYS A 80 14.26 0.75 4.96
CA LYS A 80 14.39 -0.66 4.54
C LYS A 80 14.11 -1.58 5.71
N SER A 81 13.32 -2.62 5.45
CA SER A 81 13.10 -3.72 6.38
C SER A 81 13.27 -5.04 5.62
N LYS A 82 13.90 -6.02 6.27
CA LYS A 82 14.13 -7.35 5.70
C LYS A 82 13.81 -8.40 6.75
N VAL A 83 12.95 -9.35 6.37
CA VAL A 83 12.65 -10.53 7.20
C VAL A 83 13.53 -11.67 6.73
N LEU A 84 14.38 -12.18 7.63
CA LEU A 84 15.15 -13.40 7.42
C LEU A 84 14.40 -14.57 8.06
N ARG A 85 14.01 -15.57 7.27
CA ARG A 85 13.35 -16.77 7.77
C ARG A 85 14.40 -17.85 7.97
N ILE A 86 14.55 -18.31 9.21
CA ILE A 86 15.55 -19.30 9.62
C ILE A 86 14.82 -20.59 10.00
N TYR A 87 15.37 -21.72 9.59
CA TYR A 87 14.86 -23.05 9.94
C TYR A 87 15.98 -23.87 10.60
N GLY A 88 15.60 -24.73 11.55
CA GLY A 88 16.52 -25.63 12.24
C GLY A 88 17.31 -25.00 13.40
N MET A 89 17.05 -23.74 13.74
CA MET A 89 17.60 -23.07 14.92
C MET A 89 16.47 -22.37 15.67
N GLY A 90 16.48 -22.49 17.00
CA GLY A 90 15.58 -21.74 17.88
C GLY A 90 16.00 -20.27 18.00
N GLU A 91 15.09 -19.43 18.48
CA GLU A 91 15.28 -17.98 18.62
C GLU A 91 16.56 -17.63 19.39
N SER A 92 16.72 -18.18 20.59
CA SER A 92 17.88 -17.93 21.47
C SER A 92 19.21 -18.31 20.83
N GLN A 93 19.23 -19.39 20.03
CA GLN A 93 20.44 -19.82 19.33
C GLN A 93 20.83 -18.86 18.21
N VAL A 94 19.85 -18.28 17.53
CA VAL A 94 20.09 -17.26 16.51
C VAL A 94 20.60 -15.98 17.18
N GLU A 95 19.95 -15.56 18.26
CA GLU A 95 20.34 -14.38 19.02
C GLU A 95 21.78 -14.50 19.52
N GLU A 96 22.14 -15.60 20.20
CA GLU A 96 23.50 -15.84 20.69
C GLU A 96 24.55 -15.74 19.56
N LYS A 97 24.24 -16.27 18.37
CA LYS A 97 25.15 -16.24 17.21
C LYS A 97 25.37 -14.85 16.63
N ILE A 98 24.39 -13.95 16.70
CA ILE A 98 24.47 -12.64 16.04
C ILE A 98 24.59 -11.46 17.02
N SER A 99 24.35 -11.68 18.31
CA SER A 99 24.27 -10.64 19.35
C SER A 99 25.52 -9.77 19.37
N SER A 100 26.72 -10.35 19.27
CA SER A 100 27.98 -9.59 19.21
C SER A 100 28.09 -8.64 18.01
N THR A 101 27.42 -8.96 16.91
CA THR A 101 27.43 -8.15 15.69
C THR A 101 26.34 -7.09 15.71
N VAL A 102 25.16 -7.41 16.25
CA VAL A 102 23.97 -6.54 16.14
C VAL A 102 23.73 -5.66 17.37
N SER A 103 24.34 -5.96 18.51
CA SER A 103 24.11 -5.25 19.78
C SER A 103 24.47 -3.77 19.75
N HIS A 104 25.35 -3.35 18.84
CA HIS A 104 25.80 -1.97 18.70
C HIS A 104 25.06 -1.19 17.59
N TYR A 105 24.15 -1.84 16.86
CA TYR A 105 23.44 -1.18 15.76
C TYR A 105 22.26 -0.37 16.27
N THR A 106 22.20 0.89 15.86
CA THR A 106 21.01 1.75 16.01
C THR A 106 20.17 1.80 14.72
N ASN A 107 20.77 1.45 13.58
CA ASN A 107 20.12 1.33 12.28
C ASN A 107 20.92 0.34 11.39
N PRO A 108 20.36 -0.84 11.03
CA PRO A 108 18.98 -1.27 11.25
C PRO A 108 18.72 -1.70 12.70
N THR A 109 17.46 -1.63 13.12
CA THR A 109 17.01 -2.33 14.33
C THR A 109 16.80 -3.80 14.02
N VAL A 110 17.08 -4.67 15.00
CA VAL A 110 16.94 -6.13 14.87
C VAL A 110 15.92 -6.61 15.89
N ALA A 111 14.98 -7.45 15.46
CA ALA A 111 14.00 -8.10 16.31
C ALA A 111 13.90 -9.57 15.93
N PHE A 112 13.66 -10.40 16.93
CA PHE A 112 13.40 -11.83 16.81
C PHE A 112 11.88 -12.07 16.93
N LEU A 113 11.35 -13.02 16.17
CA LEU A 113 9.91 -13.29 16.00
C LEU A 113 9.59 -14.76 16.24
#